data_AF-A0A9N8KR55-F1
#
_entry.id   AF-A0A9N8KR55-F1
#
_cell.length_a   1.000
_cell.length_b   1.000
_cell.length_c   1.000
_cell.angle_alpha   90.00
_cell.angle_beta   90.00
_cell.angle_gamma   90.00
#
_symmetry.space_group_name_H-M   'P 1'
#
loop_
_entity.id
_entity.type
_entity.pdbx_description
1 polymer ?
#
loop_
_entity_poly.entity_id
_entity_poly.type
_entity_poly.pdbx_seq_one_letter_code
_entity_poly.pdbx_strand_id
1 'polypeptide(L)'
;MSTPPAPKRRRVDSVGIHKPFVSPLKRNPSTTGPPNQATSTPKPVARTASQAPATPYTPLRSSNLKTSTPLSNHSPEILAAQTQIRALEAQIRDLRSQNGILTQALDITVAPTSSQQQPRLLKLKEKWRKASQQAAEEVFCDFAEKIRDNGGYTAFLKQQSKPKSFFGDEQDTVDETNEEDWRDEEGDCLTERGKRQRRCEIEDRAKKHEEEEEEEEAEEEEELTLGSMLQVLNIPPEVIGWDPKTLAWK
;
A
#
# COMPACT_ATOMS: atom_id res chain seq x y z
N MET A 1 38.79 46.89 -12.99
CA MET A 1 37.34 46.64 -13.14
C MET A 1 37.18 45.27 -13.77
N SER A 2 36.54 44.36 -13.03
CA SER A 2 36.47 42.92 -13.25
C SER A 2 35.36 42.58 -14.26
N THR A 3 35.65 41.73 -15.26
CA THR A 3 34.62 41.19 -16.18
C THR A 3 34.68 39.66 -16.11
N PRO A 4 33.61 38.95 -15.72
CA PRO A 4 33.66 37.50 -15.55
C PRO A 4 33.57 36.77 -16.92
N PRO A 5 34.18 35.57 -17.05
CA PRO A 5 34.15 34.80 -18.28
C PRO A 5 32.77 34.16 -18.52
N ALA A 6 32.38 34.10 -19.80
CA ALA A 6 31.09 33.59 -20.28
C ALA A 6 30.80 32.12 -19.86
N PRO A 7 29.53 31.78 -19.60
CA PRO A 7 29.14 30.42 -19.20
C PRO A 7 29.25 29.43 -20.38
N LYS A 8 30.09 28.40 -20.21
CA LYS A 8 30.17 27.24 -21.11
C LYS A 8 28.84 26.46 -21.08
N ARG A 9 27.98 26.68 -22.07
CA ARG A 9 26.82 25.81 -22.33
C ARG A 9 27.35 24.44 -22.78
N ARG A 10 27.27 23.45 -21.90
CA ARG A 10 27.50 22.05 -22.24
C ARG A 10 26.37 21.61 -23.17
N ARG A 11 26.71 21.39 -24.45
CA ARG A 11 25.82 20.76 -25.43
C ARG A 11 25.26 19.46 -24.82
N VAL A 12 23.94 19.38 -24.69
CA VAL A 12 23.23 18.16 -24.29
C VAL A 12 22.74 17.50 -25.57
N ASP A 13 23.68 17.10 -26.41
CA ASP A 13 23.37 16.30 -27.60
C ASP A 13 23.26 14.84 -27.15
N SER A 14 22.02 14.36 -27.08
CA SER A 14 21.62 12.97 -27.41
C SER A 14 22.52 11.84 -26.88
N VAL A 15 22.33 11.47 -25.60
CA VAL A 15 22.67 10.13 -25.10
C VAL A 15 21.43 9.56 -24.40
N GLY A 16 20.95 8.42 -24.91
CA GLY A 16 19.61 7.88 -24.69
C GLY A 16 19.14 7.76 -23.23
N ILE A 17 17.85 8.05 -23.07
CA ILE A 17 17.00 8.01 -21.86
C ILE A 17 16.71 6.55 -21.45
N HIS A 18 17.69 5.65 -21.53
CA HIS A 18 17.50 4.23 -21.24
C HIS A 18 18.68 3.55 -20.54
N LYS A 19 19.34 4.29 -19.64
CA LYS A 19 20.34 3.69 -18.74
C LYS A 19 19.84 3.87 -17.29
N PRO A 20 19.62 2.78 -16.53
CA PRO A 20 19.30 2.91 -15.11
C PRO A 20 20.48 3.56 -14.37
N PHE A 21 20.15 4.41 -13.40
CA PHE A 21 21.07 5.09 -12.50
C PHE A 21 22.18 4.16 -12.01
N VAL A 22 23.42 4.41 -12.43
CA VAL A 22 24.60 3.75 -11.86
C VAL A 22 24.96 4.49 -10.57
N SER A 23 24.71 3.84 -9.43
CA SER A 23 25.03 4.36 -8.09
C SER A 23 26.53 4.69 -7.97
N PRO A 24 26.91 5.87 -7.42
CA PRO A 24 28.29 6.34 -7.39
C PRO A 24 29.04 5.86 -6.14
N LEU A 25 28.91 4.59 -5.74
CA LEU A 25 29.72 4.03 -4.64
C LEU A 25 30.44 2.76 -5.12
N LYS A 26 31.66 2.95 -5.65
CA LYS A 26 32.82 2.03 -5.53
C LYS A 26 34.03 2.65 -6.22
N ARG A 27 34.87 3.34 -5.43
CA ARG A 27 36.25 3.67 -5.79
C ARG A 27 37.15 2.77 -4.94
N ASN A 28 37.87 1.84 -5.57
CA ASN A 28 39.01 1.15 -4.97
C ASN A 28 40.29 1.82 -5.48
N PRO A 29 41.15 2.38 -4.60
CA PRO A 29 42.54 2.63 -4.94
C PRO A 29 43.43 1.50 -4.40
N SER A 30 44.15 0.85 -5.31
CA SER A 30 45.34 0.04 -5.04
C SER A 30 46.58 0.95 -4.94
N THR A 31 47.47 0.71 -3.96
CA THR A 31 48.96 0.94 -3.95
C THR A 31 49.46 0.70 -2.51
N THR A 32 50.02 -0.46 -2.17
CA THR A 32 51.46 -0.85 -2.12
C THR A 32 52.11 -0.68 -0.73
N GLY A 33 52.48 -1.81 -0.09
CA GLY A 33 53.39 -1.92 1.08
C GLY A 33 53.31 -3.29 1.79
N PRO A 34 54.39 -4.11 1.90
CA PRO A 34 54.40 -5.46 2.52
C PRO A 34 55.15 -5.47 3.88
N PRO A 35 55.44 -6.64 4.53
CA PRO A 35 54.57 -7.76 4.90
C PRO A 35 54.73 -8.14 6.40
N ASN A 36 53.74 -8.79 7.03
CA ASN A 36 54.08 -9.82 8.03
C ASN A 36 52.98 -10.85 8.28
N GLN A 37 53.30 -12.08 7.89
CA GLN A 37 53.04 -13.36 8.56
C GLN A 37 51.59 -13.80 8.88
N ALA A 38 51.14 -14.71 8.02
CA ALA A 38 50.93 -16.14 8.32
C ALA A 38 49.49 -16.68 8.49
N THR A 39 49.30 -17.76 7.72
CA THR A 39 48.50 -18.99 7.97
C THR A 39 47.06 -19.12 7.43
N SER A 40 46.98 -19.94 6.38
CA SER A 40 45.97 -20.96 6.02
C SER A 40 44.53 -20.55 5.64
N THR A 41 44.29 -20.62 4.33
CA THR A 41 43.04 -20.84 3.58
C THR A 41 42.26 -22.11 4.01
N PRO A 42 40.92 -22.18 3.79
CA PRO A 42 40.43 -22.57 2.46
C PRO A 42 39.32 -21.68 1.88
N LYS A 43 39.32 -21.65 0.54
CA LYS A 43 38.44 -20.93 -0.39
C LYS A 43 36.94 -21.21 -0.17
N PRO A 44 36.05 -20.21 -0.30
CA PRO A 44 34.71 -20.41 -0.83
C PRO A 44 34.73 -20.27 -2.36
N VAL A 45 34.21 -21.31 -3.00
CA VAL A 45 33.98 -21.43 -4.44
C VAL A 45 33.10 -20.28 -4.94
N ALA A 46 33.53 -19.66 -6.04
CA ALA A 46 32.76 -18.68 -6.79
C ALA A 46 31.43 -19.29 -7.22
N ARG A 47 30.33 -18.81 -6.64
CA ARG A 47 28.99 -19.06 -7.17
C ARG A 47 28.75 -18.12 -8.33
N THR A 48 28.57 -18.75 -9.48
CA THR A 48 28.01 -18.19 -10.70
C THR A 48 26.77 -17.34 -10.41
N ALA A 49 26.70 -16.21 -11.10
CA ALA A 49 25.57 -15.29 -11.09
C ALA A 49 24.26 -16.06 -11.31
N SER A 50 23.46 -16.17 -10.24
CA SER A 50 22.09 -16.65 -10.34
C SER A 50 21.23 -15.54 -10.91
N GLN A 51 20.57 -15.87 -12.01
CA GLN A 51 19.58 -15.07 -12.71
C GLN A 51 18.58 -14.47 -11.72
N ALA A 52 18.37 -13.17 -11.82
CA ALA A 52 17.29 -12.48 -11.13
C ALA A 52 15.93 -13.07 -11.58
N PRO A 53 14.97 -13.24 -10.66
CA PRO A 53 13.64 -13.72 -11.01
C PRO A 53 12.96 -12.72 -11.95
N ALA A 54 12.45 -13.22 -13.08
CA ALA A 54 11.61 -12.46 -13.98
C ALA A 54 10.35 -12.03 -13.21
N THR A 55 10.25 -10.74 -12.92
CA THR A 55 9.02 -10.13 -12.38
C THR A 55 7.89 -10.34 -13.38
N PRO A 56 6.71 -10.85 -12.98
CA PRO A 56 5.57 -10.92 -13.87
C PRO A 56 5.19 -9.51 -14.31
N TYR A 57 5.10 -9.33 -15.63
CA TYR A 57 4.72 -8.09 -16.29
C TYR A 57 3.30 -7.72 -15.86
N THR A 58 3.17 -6.76 -14.94
CA THR A 58 1.89 -6.11 -14.66
C THR A 58 1.63 -5.12 -15.79
N PRO A 59 0.55 -5.25 -16.57
CA PRO A 59 0.24 -4.26 -17.59
C PRO A 59 -0.10 -2.95 -16.86
N LEU A 60 0.77 -1.95 -17.00
CA LEU A 60 0.42 -0.59 -16.62
C LEU A 60 -0.84 -0.22 -17.40
N ARG A 61 -1.92 0.01 -16.67
CA ARG A 61 -3.17 0.57 -17.15
C ARG A 61 -2.85 1.91 -17.81
N SER A 62 -2.70 1.91 -19.13
CA SER A 62 -2.42 3.11 -19.90
C SER A 62 -3.52 4.13 -19.66
N SER A 63 -3.14 5.30 -19.17
CA SER A 63 -4.00 6.45 -18.99
C SER A 63 -4.74 6.78 -20.28
N ASN A 64 -6.06 6.96 -20.19
CA ASN A 64 -6.92 7.41 -21.28
C ASN A 64 -6.62 8.87 -21.65
N LEU A 65 -5.49 9.13 -22.30
CA LEU A 65 -5.29 10.36 -23.04
C LEU A 65 -6.09 10.24 -24.35
N LYS A 66 -7.21 10.94 -24.41
CA LYS A 66 -8.02 11.09 -25.63
C LYS A 66 -7.20 11.91 -26.64
N THR A 67 -6.38 11.24 -27.45
CA THR A 67 -5.77 11.82 -28.63
C THR A 67 -6.86 12.06 -29.67
N SER A 68 -7.37 13.30 -29.69
CA SER A 68 -8.18 13.82 -30.79
C SER A 68 -7.35 13.75 -32.07
N THR A 69 -7.65 12.79 -32.95
CA THR A 69 -7.10 12.74 -34.31
C THR A 69 -8.13 13.32 -35.27
N PRO A 70 -7.70 14.09 -36.29
CA PRO A 70 -8.61 14.79 -37.18
C PRO A 70 -9.35 13.79 -38.08
N LEU A 71 -10.60 14.11 -38.41
CA LEU A 71 -11.44 13.37 -39.36
C LEU A 71 -10.65 13.07 -40.64
N SER A 72 -10.24 11.82 -40.80
CA SER A 72 -9.63 11.32 -42.03
C SER A 72 -10.68 10.54 -42.79
N ASN A 73 -11.00 11.02 -44.00
CA ASN A 73 -11.94 10.43 -44.96
C ASN A 73 -11.43 9.07 -45.47
N HIS A 74 -11.35 8.07 -44.60
CA HIS A 74 -11.03 6.70 -44.98
C HIS A 74 -12.25 6.05 -45.63
N SER A 75 -12.06 5.38 -46.77
CA SER A 75 -13.11 4.59 -47.40
C SER A 75 -13.65 3.55 -46.40
N PRO A 76 -14.94 3.17 -46.45
CA PRO A 76 -15.54 2.23 -45.50
C PRO A 76 -14.80 0.88 -45.48
N GLU A 77 -14.19 0.51 -46.60
CA GLU A 77 -13.34 -0.67 -46.74
C GLU A 77 -12.04 -0.59 -45.93
N ILE A 78 -11.39 0.58 -45.86
CA ILE A 78 -10.20 0.79 -45.03
C ILE A 78 -10.56 0.70 -43.54
N LEU A 79 -11.71 1.24 -43.13
CA LEU A 79 -12.18 1.12 -41.75
C LEU A 79 -12.50 -0.34 -41.39
N ALA A 80 -13.17 -1.08 -42.28
CA ALA A 80 -13.42 -2.50 -42.11
C ALA A 80 -12.10 -3.29 -41.98
N ALA A 81 -11.13 -3.04 -42.85
CA ALA A 81 -9.80 -3.66 -42.76
C ALA A 81 -9.08 -3.34 -41.44
N GLN A 82 -9.13 -2.09 -40.96
CA GLN A 82 -8.56 -1.70 -39.67
C GLN A 82 -9.23 -2.40 -38.47
N THR A 83 -10.54 -2.63 -38.53
CA THR A 83 -11.24 -3.41 -37.49
C THR A 83 -10.82 -4.88 -37.50
N GLN A 84 -10.65 -5.47 -38.70
CA GLN A 84 -10.16 -6.84 -38.84
C GLN A 84 -8.72 -6.97 -38.33
N ILE A 85 -7.83 -6.02 -38.66
CA ILE A 85 -6.46 -6.01 -38.15
C ILE A 85 -6.46 -5.96 -36.61
N ARG A 86 -7.23 -5.05 -36.00
CA ARG A 86 -7.34 -4.98 -34.54
C ARG A 86 -7.90 -6.26 -33.91
N ALA A 87 -8.87 -6.91 -34.55
CA ALA A 87 -9.41 -8.18 -34.09
C ALA A 87 -8.35 -9.29 -34.16
N LEU A 88 -7.61 -9.39 -35.26
CA LEU A 88 -6.52 -10.35 -35.42
C LEU A 88 -5.37 -10.09 -34.45
N GLU A 89 -5.00 -8.83 -34.21
CA GLU A 89 -3.99 -8.47 -33.20
C GLU A 89 -4.44 -8.81 -31.78
N ALA A 90 -5.72 -8.64 -31.46
CA ALA A 90 -6.27 -9.09 -30.18
C ALA A 90 -6.20 -10.61 -30.06
N GLN A 91 -6.56 -11.34 -31.12
CA GLN A 91 -6.47 -12.80 -31.15
C GLN A 91 -5.03 -13.30 -31.05
N ILE A 92 -4.07 -12.64 -31.70
CA ILE A 92 -2.63 -12.97 -31.58
C ILE A 92 -2.15 -12.76 -30.14
N ARG A 93 -2.58 -11.67 -29.48
CA ARG A 93 -2.24 -11.43 -28.07
C ARG A 93 -2.83 -12.51 -27.15
N ASP A 94 -4.08 -12.88 -27.37
CA ASP A 94 -4.75 -13.94 -26.62
C ASP A 94 -4.07 -15.30 -26.81
N LEU A 95 -3.82 -15.71 -28.06
CA LEU A 95 -3.11 -16.95 -28.37
C LEU A 95 -1.68 -16.98 -27.80
N ARG A 96 -0.99 -15.85 -27.76
CA ARG A 96 0.32 -15.74 -27.11
C ARG A 96 0.22 -15.88 -25.59
N SER A 97 -0.79 -15.27 -24.97
CA SER A 97 -1.09 -15.43 -23.54
C SER A 97 -1.39 -16.89 -23.20
N GLN A 98 -2.24 -17.55 -23.99
CA GLN A 98 -2.57 -18.96 -23.82
C GLN A 98 -1.33 -19.85 -23.99
N ASN A 99 -0.50 -19.62 -25.00
CA ASN A 99 0.77 -20.35 -25.14
C ASN A 99 1.68 -20.15 -23.92
N GLY A 100 1.78 -18.92 -23.39
CA GLY A 100 2.53 -18.65 -22.16
C GLY A 100 2.01 -19.47 -20.96
N ILE A 101 0.69 -19.54 -20.79
CA ILE A 101 0.05 -20.34 -19.73
C ILE A 101 0.34 -21.84 -19.95
N LEU A 102 0.25 -22.34 -21.18
CA LEU A 102 0.53 -23.74 -21.50
C LEU A 102 1.99 -24.11 -21.27
N THR A 103 2.94 -23.25 -21.65
CA THR A 103 4.36 -23.45 -21.36
C THR A 103 4.60 -23.48 -19.85
N GLN A 104 4.01 -22.56 -19.09
CA GLN A 104 4.13 -22.56 -17.63
C GLN A 104 3.52 -23.81 -16.99
N ALA A 105 2.36 -24.27 -17.47
CA ALA A 105 1.73 -25.49 -16.98
C ALA A 105 2.59 -26.73 -17.27
N LEU A 106 3.21 -26.79 -18.45
CA LEU A 106 4.15 -27.84 -18.81
C LEU A 106 5.38 -27.83 -17.90
N ASP A 107 5.97 -26.66 -17.64
CA ASP A 107 7.12 -26.53 -16.73
C ASP A 107 6.78 -27.00 -15.31
N ILE A 108 5.60 -26.64 -14.80
CA ILE A 108 5.12 -27.08 -13.47
C ILE A 108 4.86 -28.59 -13.43
N THR A 109 4.49 -29.23 -14.53
CA THR A 109 4.15 -30.67 -14.53
C THR A 109 5.36 -31.56 -14.83
N VAL A 110 6.22 -31.14 -15.75
CA VAL A 110 7.36 -31.95 -16.25
C VAL A 110 8.61 -31.77 -15.40
N ALA A 111 8.81 -30.63 -14.74
CA ALA A 111 10.01 -30.43 -13.93
C ALA A 111 10.08 -31.48 -12.80
N PRO A 112 11.15 -32.29 -12.71
CA PRO A 112 11.28 -33.37 -11.71
C PRO A 112 11.34 -32.83 -10.28
N THR A 113 11.68 -31.54 -10.14
CA THR A 113 11.61 -30.81 -8.87
C THR A 113 10.17 -30.47 -8.49
N SER A 114 9.28 -30.19 -9.44
CA SER A 114 7.91 -29.73 -9.20
C SER A 114 7.00 -30.82 -8.64
N SER A 115 7.16 -32.07 -9.12
CA SER A 115 6.41 -33.24 -8.62
C SER A 115 6.54 -33.45 -7.10
N GLN A 116 7.74 -33.22 -6.54
CA GLN A 116 7.99 -33.27 -5.10
C GLN A 116 7.79 -31.91 -4.40
N GLN A 117 7.85 -30.80 -5.13
CA GLN A 117 7.61 -29.47 -4.58
C GLN A 117 6.13 -29.24 -4.24
N GLN A 118 5.19 -29.69 -5.07
CA GLN A 118 3.75 -29.54 -4.76
C GLN A 118 3.36 -30.13 -3.39
N PRO A 119 3.63 -31.41 -3.08
CA PRO A 119 3.31 -31.97 -1.77
C PRO A 119 4.14 -31.33 -0.64
N ARG A 120 5.37 -30.87 -0.92
CA ARG A 120 6.18 -30.12 0.06
C ARG A 120 5.59 -28.75 0.38
N LEU A 121 5.11 -28.01 -0.62
CA LEU A 121 4.47 -26.70 -0.45
C LEU A 121 3.17 -26.83 0.33
N LEU A 122 2.38 -27.88 0.09
CA LEU A 122 1.19 -28.17 0.88
C LEU A 122 1.53 -28.46 2.36
N LYS A 123 2.54 -29.30 2.61
CA LYS A 123 3.03 -29.55 3.98
C LYS A 123 3.54 -28.28 4.64
N LEU A 124 4.23 -27.43 3.89
CA LEU A 124 4.77 -26.18 4.42
C LEU A 124 3.64 -25.18 4.72
N LYS A 125 2.63 -25.10 3.85
CA LYS A 125 1.40 -24.32 4.07
C LYS A 125 0.72 -24.77 5.36
N GLU A 126 0.55 -26.07 5.58
CA GLU A 126 -0.08 -26.59 6.80
C GLU A 126 0.74 -26.26 8.04
N LYS A 127 2.07 -26.41 7.98
CA LYS A 127 2.97 -26.07 9.10
C LYS A 127 2.89 -24.59 9.47
N TRP A 128 2.98 -23.70 8.48
CA TRP A 128 2.89 -22.26 8.74
C TRP A 128 1.49 -21.85 9.18
N ARG A 129 0.44 -22.48 8.63
CA ARG A 129 -0.92 -22.26 9.09
C ARG A 129 -1.05 -22.58 10.59
N LYS A 130 -0.65 -23.78 11.01
CA LYS A 130 -0.72 -24.18 12.43
C LYS A 130 0.15 -23.30 13.33
N ALA A 131 1.37 -23.00 12.90
CA ALA A 131 2.25 -22.11 13.66
C ALA A 131 1.66 -20.70 13.82
N SER A 132 0.99 -20.18 12.79
CA SER A 132 0.34 -18.87 12.84
C SER A 132 -0.93 -18.89 13.68
N GLN A 133 -1.73 -19.96 13.61
CA GLN A 133 -2.90 -20.16 14.48
C GLN A 133 -2.49 -20.18 15.95
N GLN A 134 -1.47 -20.97 16.30
CA GLN A 134 -0.95 -21.03 17.66
C GLN A 134 -0.40 -19.67 18.12
N ALA A 135 0.39 -18.99 17.28
CA ALA A 135 0.89 -17.67 17.61
C ALA A 135 -0.23 -16.63 17.80
N ALA A 136 -1.32 -16.73 17.03
CA ALA A 136 -2.49 -15.87 17.19
C ALA A 136 -3.20 -16.12 18.53
N GLU A 137 -3.38 -17.38 18.93
CA GLU A 137 -3.97 -17.74 20.23
C GLU A 137 -3.12 -17.22 21.41
N GLU A 138 -1.79 -17.38 21.33
CA GLU A 138 -0.87 -16.90 22.38
C GLU A 138 -0.90 -15.38 22.52
N VAL A 139 -0.85 -14.64 21.39
CA VAL A 139 -0.84 -13.18 21.41
C VAL A 139 -2.22 -12.58 21.74
N PHE A 140 -3.30 -13.32 21.48
CA PHE A 140 -4.65 -12.83 21.73
C PHE A 140 -4.94 -12.58 23.21
N CYS A 141 -4.45 -13.43 24.11
CA CYS A 141 -4.61 -13.24 25.54
C CYS A 141 -4.02 -11.89 26.00
N ASP A 142 -2.78 -11.61 25.62
CA ASP A 142 -2.09 -10.36 25.94
C ASP A 142 -2.75 -9.15 25.27
N PHE A 143 -3.23 -9.33 24.03
CA PHE A 143 -3.94 -8.29 23.29
C PHE A 143 -5.26 -7.94 23.96
N ALA A 144 -6.04 -8.94 24.37
CA ALA A 144 -7.32 -8.76 25.04
C ALA A 144 -7.18 -8.14 26.42
N GLU A 145 -6.17 -8.53 27.19
CA GLU A 145 -5.87 -7.90 28.47
C GLU A 145 -5.51 -6.42 28.28
N LYS A 146 -4.61 -6.11 27.34
CA LYS A 146 -4.24 -4.71 27.05
C LYS A 146 -5.43 -3.88 26.58
N ILE A 147 -6.28 -4.41 25.72
CA ILE A 147 -7.47 -3.68 25.27
C ILE A 147 -8.40 -3.39 26.44
N ARG A 148 -8.63 -4.38 27.31
CA ARG A 148 -9.44 -4.19 28.51
C ARG A 148 -8.85 -3.11 29.42
N ASP A 149 -7.54 -3.11 29.61
CA ASP A 149 -6.84 -2.11 30.44
C ASP A 149 -6.87 -0.70 29.83
N ASN A 150 -7.00 -0.59 28.50
CA ASN A 150 -7.07 0.68 27.77
C ASN A 150 -8.51 1.13 27.46
N GLY A 151 -9.50 0.62 28.19
CA GLY A 151 -10.89 1.10 28.09
C GLY A 151 -11.77 0.33 27.11
N GLY A 152 -11.38 -0.88 26.69
CA GLY A 152 -12.20 -1.77 25.87
C GLY A 152 -11.94 -1.66 24.37
N TYR A 153 -12.61 -2.52 23.60
CA TYR A 153 -12.36 -2.68 22.16
C TYR A 153 -12.86 -1.50 21.34
N THR A 154 -14.01 -0.93 21.71
CA THR A 154 -14.59 0.27 21.09
C THR A 154 -13.65 1.47 21.22
N ALA A 155 -13.08 1.70 22.40
CA ALA A 155 -12.08 2.75 22.63
C ALA A 155 -10.81 2.54 21.77
N PHE A 156 -10.35 1.29 21.63
CA PHE A 156 -9.23 0.95 20.77
C PHE A 156 -9.51 1.22 19.28
N LEU A 157 -10.71 0.87 18.78
CA LEU A 157 -11.15 1.15 17.42
C LEU A 157 -11.20 2.66 17.16
N LYS A 158 -11.78 3.44 18.07
CA LYS A 158 -11.79 4.92 18.02
C LYS A 158 -10.37 5.50 18.00
N GLN A 159 -9.42 4.87 18.68
CA GLN A 159 -8.02 5.30 18.64
C GLN A 159 -7.33 4.96 17.31
N GLN A 160 -7.66 3.81 16.70
CA GLN A 160 -7.12 3.42 15.39
C GLN A 160 -7.71 4.23 14.24
N SER A 161 -9.00 4.59 14.31
CA SER A 161 -9.70 5.32 13.25
C SER A 161 -9.25 6.77 13.15
N LYS A 162 -8.76 7.37 14.24
CA LYS A 162 -8.16 8.70 14.24
C LYS A 162 -6.92 8.72 13.34
N PRO A 163 -6.98 9.31 12.14
CA PRO A 163 -5.79 9.44 11.33
C PRO A 163 -4.80 10.28 12.13
N LYS A 164 -3.58 9.76 12.37
CA LYS A 164 -2.46 10.59 12.84
C LYS A 164 -2.24 11.66 11.78
N SER A 165 -2.87 12.81 11.95
CA SER A 165 -2.64 13.96 11.10
C SER A 165 -1.19 14.38 11.31
N PHE A 166 -0.33 13.97 10.37
CA PHE A 166 1.08 14.34 10.35
C PHE A 166 1.28 15.80 9.90
N PHE A 167 0.21 16.44 9.43
CA PHE A 167 0.17 17.86 9.06
C PHE A 167 -1.00 18.54 9.79
N GLY A 168 -0.68 19.31 10.82
CA GLY A 168 -1.47 20.45 11.26
C GLY A 168 -2.91 20.16 11.66
N ASP A 169 -3.11 19.81 12.92
CA ASP A 169 -4.28 20.31 13.66
C ASP A 169 -4.01 21.79 14.01
N GLU A 170 -3.93 22.60 12.96
CA GLU A 170 -4.08 24.06 12.99
C GLU A 170 -5.28 24.37 12.09
N GLN A 171 -6.32 23.56 12.23
CA GLN A 171 -7.62 23.82 11.66
C GLN A 171 -8.36 24.66 12.69
N ASP A 172 -8.29 25.98 12.54
CA ASP A 172 -9.23 26.99 13.04
C ASP A 172 -10.16 26.43 14.14
N THR A 173 -9.60 26.20 15.33
CA THR A 173 -10.43 26.22 16.53
C THR A 173 -10.75 27.69 16.69
N VAL A 174 -11.83 28.14 16.03
CA VAL A 174 -12.53 29.33 16.48
C VAL A 174 -12.74 29.04 17.96
N ASP A 175 -12.03 29.76 18.81
CA ASP A 175 -12.03 29.55 20.25
C ASP A 175 -13.46 29.83 20.71
N GLU A 176 -14.33 28.81 20.66
CA GLU A 176 -15.75 28.88 21.05
C GLU A 176 -15.86 29.26 22.54
N THR A 177 -14.75 29.21 23.26
CA THR A 177 -14.58 29.68 24.63
C THR A 177 -14.45 31.21 24.76
N ASN A 178 -14.07 31.94 23.69
CA ASN A 178 -13.94 33.40 23.74
C ASN A 178 -15.22 34.10 23.27
N GLU A 179 -16.18 34.28 24.18
CA GLU A 179 -17.47 34.94 23.92
C GLU A 179 -17.34 36.40 23.44
N GLU A 180 -16.18 37.03 23.63
CA GLU A 180 -15.90 38.42 23.29
C GLU A 180 -15.68 38.64 21.78
N ASP A 181 -15.36 37.57 21.03
CA ASP A 181 -15.04 37.65 19.59
C ASP A 181 -16.20 37.22 18.68
N TRP A 182 -17.36 36.89 19.26
CA TRP A 182 -18.53 36.50 18.47
C TRP A 182 -19.12 37.72 17.76
N ARG A 183 -19.21 37.64 16.42
CA ARG A 183 -19.73 38.72 15.55
C ARG A 183 -20.96 38.29 14.74
N ASP A 184 -21.81 39.25 14.43
CA ASP A 184 -23.01 39.07 13.59
C ASP A 184 -22.68 39.14 12.09
N GLU A 185 -23.69 39.05 11.22
CA GLU A 185 -23.51 39.02 9.75
C GLU A 185 -22.92 40.34 9.20
N GLU A 186 -23.10 41.44 9.93
CA GLU A 186 -22.56 42.77 9.66
C GLU A 186 -21.15 42.97 10.23
N GLY A 187 -20.67 42.05 11.07
CA GLY A 187 -19.34 42.09 11.68
C GLY A 187 -19.27 42.88 12.99
N ASP A 188 -20.40 43.19 13.62
CA ASP A 188 -20.48 43.83 14.93
C ASP A 188 -20.49 42.80 16.07
N CYS A 189 -20.09 43.21 17.28
CA CYS A 189 -20.08 42.30 18.42
C CYS A 189 -21.50 41.87 18.81
N LEU A 190 -21.69 40.56 19.07
CA LEU A 190 -22.99 40.03 19.43
C LEU A 190 -23.56 40.73 20.68
N THR A 191 -24.82 41.15 20.60
CA THR A 191 -25.58 41.57 21.77
C THR A 191 -25.70 40.43 22.79
N GLU A 192 -25.95 40.74 24.07
CA GLU A 192 -26.14 39.71 25.11
C GLU A 192 -27.23 38.68 24.78
N ARG A 193 -28.26 39.11 24.01
CA ARG A 193 -29.28 38.20 23.48
C ARG A 193 -28.71 37.25 22.42
N GLY A 194 -27.89 37.77 21.50
CA GLY A 194 -27.20 36.96 20.50
C GLY A 194 -26.21 35.98 21.12
N LYS A 195 -25.43 36.41 22.12
CA LYS A 195 -24.49 35.52 22.83
C LYS A 195 -25.23 34.38 23.51
N ARG A 196 -26.37 34.66 24.15
CA ARG A 196 -27.20 33.61 24.76
C ARG A 196 -27.70 32.61 23.72
N GLN A 197 -28.09 33.07 22.53
CA GLN A 197 -28.53 32.20 21.45
C GLN A 197 -27.38 31.30 20.96
N ARG A 198 -26.20 31.87 20.71
CA ARG A 198 -25.00 31.10 20.35
C ARG A 198 -24.62 30.06 21.40
N ARG A 199 -24.70 30.39 22.69
CA ARG A 199 -24.48 29.42 23.77
C ARG A 199 -25.43 28.23 23.68
N CYS A 200 -26.73 28.50 23.49
CA CYS A 200 -27.71 27.43 23.31
C CYS A 200 -27.43 26.61 22.06
N GLU A 201 -27.04 27.22 20.94
CA GLU A 201 -26.69 26.50 19.71
C GLU A 201 -25.45 25.60 19.88
N ILE A 202 -24.43 26.06 20.62
CA ILE A 202 -23.23 25.27 20.95
C ILE A 202 -23.58 24.14 21.92
N GLU A 203 -24.36 24.41 22.96
CA GLU A 203 -24.83 23.41 23.93
C GLU A 203 -25.73 22.35 23.27
N ASP A 204 -26.66 22.75 22.41
CA ASP A 204 -27.50 21.84 21.63
C ASP A 204 -26.67 21.00 20.65
N ARG A 205 -25.63 21.58 20.04
CA ARG A 205 -24.71 20.85 19.16
C ARG A 205 -23.85 19.85 19.93
N ALA A 206 -23.32 20.24 21.08
CA ALA A 206 -22.55 19.38 21.96
C ALA A 206 -23.41 18.22 22.47
N LYS A 207 -24.65 18.52 22.89
CA LYS A 207 -25.59 17.51 23.35
C LYS A 207 -26.02 16.57 22.23
N LYS A 208 -26.28 17.08 21.03
CA LYS A 208 -26.59 16.24 19.86
C LYS A 208 -25.42 15.34 19.49
N HIS A 209 -24.19 15.83 19.60
CA HIS A 209 -22.99 15.03 19.37
C HIS A 209 -22.81 13.95 20.45
N GLU A 210 -23.08 14.26 21.72
CA GLU A 210 -23.05 13.30 22.83
C GLU A 210 -24.14 12.23 22.67
N GLU A 211 -25.36 12.61 22.29
CA GLU A 211 -26.46 11.68 21.97
C GLU A 211 -26.14 10.79 20.74
N GLU A 212 -25.52 11.34 19.69
CA GLU A 212 -25.08 10.57 18.51
C GLU A 212 -23.92 9.61 18.87
N GLU A 213 -22.97 10.04 19.69
CA GLU A 213 -21.87 9.18 20.17
C GLU A 213 -22.36 8.05 21.08
N GLU A 214 -23.35 8.30 21.95
CA GLU A 214 -23.98 7.28 22.79
C GLU A 214 -24.79 6.26 21.97
N GLU A 215 -25.52 6.72 20.94
CA GLU A 215 -26.24 5.82 20.02
C GLU A 215 -25.27 4.96 19.19
N GLU A 216 -24.18 5.52 18.67
CA GLU A 216 -23.15 4.77 17.94
C GLU A 216 -22.40 3.77 18.85
N GLU A 217 -22.09 4.15 20.10
CA GLU A 217 -21.47 3.23 21.06
C GLU A 217 -22.36 2.04 21.43
N ALA A 218 -23.69 2.26 21.50
CA ALA A 218 -24.65 1.19 21.76
C ALA A 218 -24.84 0.25 20.56
N GLU A 219 -24.66 0.74 19.33
CA GLU A 219 -24.75 -0.07 18.10
C GLU A 219 -23.44 -0.84 17.81
N GLU A 220 -22.28 -0.31 18.21
CA GLU A 220 -20.96 -0.89 17.96
C GLU A 220 -20.34 -1.59 19.18
N GLU A 221 -21.12 -2.33 19.96
CA GLU A 221 -20.55 -3.36 20.86
C GLU A 221 -19.98 -4.53 20.03
N GLU A 222 -19.01 -4.25 19.13
CA GLU A 222 -18.21 -5.28 18.49
C GLU A 222 -17.47 -6.03 19.59
N GLU A 223 -17.87 -7.28 19.81
CA GLU A 223 -17.16 -8.13 20.77
C GLU A 223 -15.73 -8.35 20.30
N LEU A 224 -14.78 -8.16 21.23
CA LEU A 224 -13.38 -8.49 20.99
C LEU A 224 -13.24 -10.00 20.77
N THR A 225 -13.04 -10.39 19.51
CA THR A 225 -12.84 -11.78 19.11
C THR A 225 -11.45 -11.95 18.49
N LEU A 226 -10.98 -13.20 18.41
CA LEU A 226 -9.76 -13.49 17.68
C LEU A 226 -9.85 -13.02 16.22
N GLY A 227 -11.03 -13.11 15.62
CA GLY A 227 -11.31 -12.60 14.28
C GLY A 227 -11.10 -11.09 14.16
N SER A 228 -11.57 -10.32 15.14
CA SER A 228 -11.42 -8.86 15.14
C SER A 228 -9.95 -8.44 15.32
N MET A 229 -9.18 -9.15 16.16
CA MET A 229 -7.72 -8.98 16.23
C MET A 229 -7.03 -9.29 14.88
N LEU A 230 -7.42 -10.36 14.19
CA LEU A 230 -6.83 -10.73 12.90
C LEU A 230 -7.10 -9.68 11.82
N GLN A 231 -8.28 -9.04 11.85
CA GLN A 231 -8.61 -7.91 10.98
C GLN A 231 -7.73 -6.71 11.26
N VAL A 232 -7.47 -6.39 12.54
CA VAL A 232 -6.52 -5.33 12.95
C VAL A 232 -5.11 -5.61 12.43
N LEU A 233 -4.69 -6.89 12.40
CA LEU A 233 -3.40 -7.32 11.83
C LEU A 233 -3.40 -7.43 10.31
N ASN A 234 -4.52 -7.11 9.64
CA ASN A 234 -4.71 -7.22 8.20
C ASN A 234 -4.44 -8.64 7.66
N ILE A 235 -4.87 -9.66 8.39
CA ILE A 235 -4.73 -11.07 8.02
C ILE A 235 -6.08 -11.58 7.50
N PRO A 236 -6.19 -11.97 6.21
CA PRO A 236 -7.44 -12.52 5.70
C PRO A 236 -7.80 -13.85 6.38
N PRO A 237 -9.06 -14.04 6.81
CA PRO A 237 -9.47 -15.25 7.53
C PRO A 237 -9.25 -16.54 6.71
N GLU A 238 -9.34 -16.47 5.38
CA GLU A 238 -9.14 -17.61 4.47
C GLU A 238 -7.70 -18.16 4.48
N VAL A 239 -6.71 -17.32 4.77
CA VAL A 239 -5.29 -17.71 4.70
C VAL A 239 -4.96 -18.69 5.82
N ILE A 240 -5.37 -18.34 7.04
CA ILE A 240 -5.14 -19.12 8.26
C ILE A 240 -6.32 -20.05 8.59
N GLY A 241 -7.46 -19.92 7.92
CA GLY A 241 -8.63 -20.77 8.12
C GLY A 241 -9.48 -20.38 9.32
N TRP A 242 -9.63 -19.09 9.62
CA TRP A 242 -10.56 -18.62 10.65
C TRP A 242 -11.99 -18.62 10.08
N ASP A 243 -12.96 -19.14 10.83
CA ASP A 243 -14.39 -18.99 10.52
C ASP A 243 -15.04 -17.93 11.44
N PRO A 244 -15.46 -16.77 10.92
CA PRO A 244 -16.10 -15.75 11.72
C PRO A 244 -17.48 -16.19 12.25
N LYS A 245 -18.12 -17.20 11.66
CA LYS A 245 -19.45 -17.66 12.10
C LYS A 245 -19.39 -18.62 13.27
N THR A 246 -18.40 -19.52 13.28
CA THR A 246 -18.24 -20.53 14.34
C THR A 246 -17.21 -20.11 15.39
N LEU A 247 -16.53 -18.98 15.18
CA LEU A 247 -15.46 -18.47 16.04
C LEU A 247 -14.37 -19.53 16.31
N ALA A 248 -14.05 -20.31 15.29
CA ALA A 248 -13.12 -21.43 15.38
C ALA A 248 -12.28 -21.59 14.10
N TRP A 249 -11.20 -22.37 14.23
CA TRP A 249 -10.38 -22.77 13.09
C TRP A 249 -11.11 -23.80 12.20
N LYS A 250 -10.94 -23.66 10.88
CA LYS A 250 -11.32 -24.62 9.83
C LYS A 250 -10.23 -25.63 9.54
#